data_AF-A0A8E2AQS8-F1
#
_entry.id   AF-A0A8E2AQS8-F1
#
_cell.length_a   1.000
_cell.length_b   1.000
_cell.length_c   1.000
_cell.angle_alpha   90.00
_cell.angle_beta   90.00
_cell.angle_gamma   90.00
#
_symmetry.space_group_name_H-M   'P 1'
#
loop_
_entity.id
_entity.type
_entity.pdbx_description
1 polymer ?
#
loop_
_entity_poly.entity_id
_entity_poly.type
_entity_poly.pdbx_seq_one_letter_code
_entity_poly.pdbx_strand_id
1 'polypeptide(L)'
;MEFRHLNEVQHATASWEDLQYVAGPVYSIWALALPFRVQHLALVVDSKLDWQRLWSVVREIDTSRNTLDLKLLLPDPRTHPDFLGKLFEIMAASKVSHIALRFQSWMSADFSIDYLTSALTTIAQSSFITYLELDLSPALSNNRAGLEFINASHSLKMRLRECVAQEILAKAPSLRQLLFTTSMRKSMLWTKPQEDRDVLVMTILSPQECGKFRDTEGMMTV
;
A
#
# COMPACT_ATOMS: atom_id res chain seq x y z
N MET A 1 12.22 -8.21 -11.85
CA MET A 1 12.09 -6.80 -12.26
C MET A 1 11.28 -6.80 -13.53
N GLU A 2 10.21 -6.01 -13.59
CA GLU A 2 9.29 -5.95 -14.73
C GLU A 2 9.30 -4.53 -15.30
N PHE A 3 9.31 -4.40 -16.62
CA PHE A 3 9.30 -3.14 -17.37
C PHE A 3 8.15 -3.15 -18.37
N ARG A 4 7.42 -2.03 -18.51
CA ARG A 4 6.46 -1.83 -19.62
C ARG A 4 6.74 -0.49 -20.32
N HIS A 5 6.75 -0.52 -21.65
CA HIS A 5 6.96 0.65 -22.52
C HIS A 5 5.64 1.11 -23.16
N LEU A 6 5.61 2.39 -23.56
CA LEU A 6 4.48 3.07 -24.22
C LEU A 6 3.93 2.38 -25.47
N ASN A 7 4.66 1.45 -26.09
CA ASN A 7 4.24 0.72 -27.26
C ASN A 7 4.54 -0.78 -27.10
N GLU A 8 3.53 -1.58 -26.73
CA GLU A 8 3.57 -3.05 -26.87
C GLU A 8 3.40 -3.52 -28.34
N VAL A 9 3.62 -2.65 -29.33
CA VAL A 9 3.59 -3.00 -30.76
C VAL A 9 4.98 -2.88 -31.36
N GLN A 10 5.58 -4.06 -31.56
CA GLN A 10 6.59 -4.40 -32.57
C GLN A 10 7.92 -3.63 -32.58
N HIS A 11 9.00 -4.38 -32.29
CA HIS A 11 10.39 -4.18 -32.73
C HIS A 11 10.82 -2.76 -33.14
N ALA A 12 11.38 -1.98 -32.22
CA ALA A 12 12.44 -1.01 -32.50
C ALA A 12 12.95 -0.45 -31.17
N THR A 13 14.27 -0.32 -31.03
CA THR A 13 14.99 0.51 -30.06
C THR A 13 14.11 1.49 -29.26
N ALA A 14 13.55 1.02 -28.14
CA ALA A 14 12.77 1.89 -27.27
C ALA A 14 13.74 2.89 -26.65
N SER A 15 13.53 4.18 -26.89
CA SER A 15 14.24 5.22 -26.15
C SER A 15 13.92 5.02 -24.67
N TRP A 16 14.96 4.85 -23.86
CA TRP A 16 14.82 4.62 -22.42
C TRP A 16 14.38 5.88 -21.66
N GLU A 17 14.15 6.99 -22.37
CA GLU A 17 13.94 8.31 -21.80
C GLU A 17 12.63 8.43 -21.00
N ASP A 18 11.58 7.67 -21.36
CA ASP A 18 10.28 7.69 -20.67
C ASP A 18 9.75 6.26 -20.43
N LEU A 19 9.93 5.74 -19.21
CA LEU A 19 9.39 4.46 -18.77
C LEU A 19 7.98 4.63 -18.21
N GLN A 20 7.02 3.80 -18.65
CA GLN A 20 5.66 3.86 -18.10
C GLN A 20 5.57 3.25 -16.71
N TYR A 21 6.25 2.11 -16.53
CA TYR A 21 6.13 1.32 -15.32
C TYR A 21 7.45 0.62 -15.03
N VAL A 22 7.90 0.75 -13.78
CA VAL A 22 9.08 0.05 -13.27
C VAL A 22 8.73 -0.61 -11.94
N ALA A 23 8.94 -1.92 -11.84
CA ALA A 23 8.68 -2.68 -10.62
C ALA A 23 9.84 -3.54 -10.15
N GLY A 24 10.09 -3.53 -8.84
CA GLY A 24 11.11 -4.35 -8.21
C GLY A 24 11.57 -3.87 -6.83
N PRO A 25 12.56 -4.56 -6.24
CA PRO A 25 13.16 -4.16 -4.97
C PRO A 25 13.77 -2.75 -5.05
N VAL A 26 13.67 -1.98 -3.97
CA VAL A 26 14.20 -0.61 -3.89
C VAL A 26 15.65 -0.55 -4.31
N TYR A 27 16.49 -1.47 -3.85
CA TYR A 27 17.91 -1.48 -4.23
C TYR A 27 18.13 -1.55 -5.74
N SER A 28 17.40 -2.43 -6.43
CA SER A 28 17.60 -2.64 -7.86
C SER A 28 17.07 -1.46 -8.68
N ILE A 29 15.94 -0.87 -8.25
CA ILE A 29 15.37 0.30 -8.91
C ILE A 29 16.24 1.54 -8.70
N TRP A 30 16.77 1.74 -7.49
CA TRP A 30 17.68 2.84 -7.20
C TRP A 30 18.88 2.85 -8.16
N ALA A 31 19.45 1.68 -8.46
CA ALA A 31 20.58 1.57 -9.37
C ALA A 31 20.24 1.83 -10.85
N LEU A 32 18.98 1.64 -11.26
CA LEU A 32 18.61 1.54 -12.67
C LEU A 32 17.66 2.64 -13.15
N ALA A 33 16.86 3.24 -12.28
CA ALA A 33 15.78 4.16 -12.65
C ALA A 33 16.11 5.65 -12.41
N LEU A 34 17.21 5.97 -11.72
CA LEU A 34 17.68 7.35 -11.55
C LEU A 34 17.86 8.15 -12.85
N PRO A 35 18.35 7.57 -13.96
CA PRO A 35 18.59 8.34 -15.19
C PRO A 35 17.33 8.50 -16.06
N PHE A 36 16.18 7.92 -15.70
CA PHE A 36 15.00 7.86 -16.55
C PHE A 36 13.81 8.54 -15.90
N ARG A 37 12.93 9.12 -16.72
CA ARG A 37 11.62 9.57 -16.25
C ARG A 37 10.70 8.37 -16.15
N VAL A 38 10.08 8.16 -14.99
CA VAL A 38 9.24 6.98 -14.73
C VAL A 38 7.82 7.42 -14.39
N GLN A 39 6.83 7.11 -15.22
CA GLN A 39 5.45 7.51 -14.95
C GLN A 39 4.90 6.86 -13.67
N HIS A 40 5.12 5.55 -13.50
CA HIS A 40 4.68 4.77 -12.33
C HIS A 40 5.80 3.90 -11.77
N LEU A 41 6.18 4.18 -10.52
CA LEU A 41 7.18 3.43 -9.78
C LEU A 41 6.52 2.47 -8.77
N ALA A 42 6.79 1.18 -8.88
CA ALA A 42 6.33 0.16 -7.93
C ALA A 42 7.50 -0.47 -7.17
N LEU A 43 7.68 -0.08 -5.92
CA LEU A 43 8.82 -0.45 -5.09
C LEU A 43 8.44 -1.57 -4.12
N VAL A 44 9.25 -2.63 -4.09
CA VAL A 44 9.16 -3.67 -3.07
C VAL A 44 10.17 -3.38 -1.97
N VAL A 45 9.70 -3.29 -0.72
CA VAL A 45 10.53 -3.09 0.47
C VAL A 45 10.49 -4.39 1.29
N ASP A 46 11.52 -5.22 1.12
CA ASP A 46 11.61 -6.52 1.79
C ASP A 46 12.80 -6.63 2.75
N SER A 47 13.69 -5.64 2.77
CA SER A 47 14.87 -5.61 3.62
C SER A 47 15.06 -4.27 4.36
N LYS A 48 15.83 -4.28 5.46
CA LYS A 48 16.26 -3.05 6.15
C LYS A 48 17.07 -2.13 5.24
N LEU A 49 17.77 -2.72 4.26
CA LEU A 49 18.59 -1.99 3.32
C LEU A 49 17.72 -1.24 2.30
N ASP A 50 16.63 -1.84 1.82
CA ASP A 50 15.63 -1.15 1.00
C ASP A 50 15.00 0.01 1.76
N TRP A 51 14.66 -0.21 3.03
CA TRP A 51 14.13 0.85 3.89
C TRP A 51 15.06 2.06 3.99
N GLN A 52 16.36 1.83 4.18
CA GLN A 52 17.36 2.91 4.25
C GLN A 52 17.48 3.69 2.94
N ARG A 53 17.23 3.05 1.79
CA ARG A 53 17.34 3.67 0.46
C ARG A 53 16.04 4.26 -0.05
N LEU A 54 14.91 3.91 0.55
CA LEU A 54 13.59 4.30 0.10
C LEU A 54 13.46 5.83 -0.02
N TRP A 55 14.00 6.56 0.95
CA TRP A 55 13.99 8.04 0.94
C TRP A 55 14.68 8.62 -0.31
N SER A 56 15.86 8.11 -0.67
CA SER A 56 16.59 8.57 -1.86
C SER A 56 15.82 8.25 -3.13
N VAL A 57 15.33 7.02 -3.27
CA VAL A 57 14.59 6.58 -4.47
C VAL A 57 13.34 7.43 -4.71
N VAL A 58 12.53 7.62 -3.68
CA VAL A 58 11.25 8.34 -3.78
C VAL A 58 11.43 9.83 -4.06
N ARG A 59 12.58 10.41 -3.69
CA ARG A 59 12.88 11.83 -3.93
C ARG A 59 13.63 12.11 -5.23
N GLU A 60 14.50 11.21 -5.64
CA GLU A 60 15.42 11.43 -6.75
C GLU A 60 14.82 11.01 -8.09
N ILE A 61 13.86 10.07 -8.10
CA ILE A 61 13.20 9.62 -9.33
C ILE A 61 11.99 10.51 -9.63
N ASP A 62 11.98 11.16 -10.79
CA ASP A 62 10.80 11.89 -11.27
C ASP A 62 9.70 10.90 -11.64
N THR A 63 8.62 10.94 -10.87
CA THR A 63 7.47 10.06 -11.08
C THR A 63 6.15 10.71 -10.72
N SER A 64 5.08 10.26 -11.39
CA SER A 64 3.71 10.73 -11.14
C SER A 64 2.96 9.85 -10.14
N ARG A 65 3.39 8.60 -9.96
CA ARG A 65 2.70 7.59 -9.17
C ARG A 65 3.68 6.67 -8.46
N ASN A 66 3.50 6.52 -7.15
CA ASN A 66 4.25 5.58 -6.33
C ASN A 66 3.36 4.47 -5.78
N THR A 67 3.80 3.23 -5.96
CA THR A 67 3.24 2.06 -5.30
C THR A 67 4.32 1.46 -4.40
N LEU A 68 4.00 1.23 -3.13
CA LEU A 68 4.89 0.53 -2.19
C LEU A 68 4.29 -0.79 -1.75
N ASP A 69 5.03 -1.87 -1.97
CA ASP A 69 4.75 -3.19 -1.44
C ASP A 69 5.70 -3.51 -0.29
N LEU A 70 5.19 -3.37 0.93
CA LEU A 70 5.94 -3.51 2.18
C LEU A 70 5.85 -4.96 2.65
N LYS A 71 6.84 -5.76 2.22
CA LYS A 71 6.99 -7.18 2.56
C LYS A 71 7.75 -7.39 3.87
N LEU A 72 8.60 -6.43 4.24
CA LEU A 72 9.30 -6.43 5.52
C LEU A 72 8.28 -6.61 6.66
N LEU A 73 8.56 -7.52 7.59
CA LEU A 73 7.87 -7.52 8.88
C LEU A 73 7.99 -6.12 9.45
N LEU A 74 6.86 -5.44 9.62
CA LEU A 74 6.83 -4.13 10.24
C LEU A 74 7.54 -4.27 11.60
N PRO A 75 8.59 -3.48 11.87
CA PRO A 75 9.26 -3.58 13.14
C PRO A 75 8.28 -3.26 14.27
N ASP A 76 8.42 -3.96 15.40
CA ASP A 76 7.57 -3.77 16.57
C ASP A 76 7.56 -2.27 16.94
N PRO A 77 6.39 -1.61 17.02
CA PRO A 77 6.28 -0.20 17.39
C PRO A 77 6.98 0.14 18.70
N ARG A 78 7.12 -0.81 19.63
CA ARG A 78 7.89 -0.63 20.88
C ARG A 78 9.39 -0.46 20.63
N THR A 79 9.89 -1.07 19.57
CA THR A 79 11.30 -1.02 19.17
C THR A 79 11.58 0.07 18.13
N HIS A 80 10.57 0.42 17.32
CA HIS A 80 10.67 1.39 16.24
C HIS A 80 9.38 2.24 16.13
N PRO A 81 9.11 3.11 17.11
CA PRO A 81 7.84 3.84 17.22
C PRO A 81 7.60 4.84 16.07
N ASP A 82 8.66 5.19 15.33
CA ASP A 82 8.57 6.17 14.24
C ASP A 82 8.61 5.53 12.85
N PHE A 83 8.51 4.20 12.73
CA PHE A 83 8.63 3.54 11.43
C PHE A 83 7.56 4.02 10.43
N LEU A 84 6.27 3.97 10.79
CA LEU A 84 5.22 4.47 9.90
C LEU A 84 5.32 5.98 9.73
N GLY A 85 5.62 6.73 10.80
CA GLY A 85 5.87 8.17 10.71
C GLY A 85 6.89 8.53 9.63
N LYS A 86 8.06 7.89 9.66
CA LYS A 86 9.12 8.06 8.66
C LYS A 86 8.72 7.59 7.26
N LEU A 87 8.00 6.46 7.15
CA LEU A 87 7.47 6.00 5.85
C LEU A 87 6.61 7.10 5.24
N PHE A 88 5.71 7.64 6.05
CA PHE A 88 4.74 8.59 5.59
C PHE A 88 5.37 9.98 5.35
N GLU A 89 6.41 10.37 6.09
CA GLU A 89 7.26 11.52 5.78
C GLU A 89 7.99 11.36 4.43
N ILE A 90 8.54 10.17 4.12
CA ILE A 90 9.15 9.87 2.81
C ILE A 90 8.12 10.10 1.71
N MET A 91 6.91 9.58 1.91
CA MET A 91 5.83 9.66 0.93
C MET A 91 5.29 11.08 0.77
N ALA A 92 5.16 11.83 1.86
CA ALA A 92 4.79 13.24 1.83
C ALA A 92 5.83 14.12 1.13
N ALA A 93 7.12 13.75 1.22
CA ALA A 93 8.18 14.41 0.48
C ALA A 93 8.16 14.08 -1.03
N SER A 94 7.46 13.01 -1.42
CA SER A 94 7.25 12.66 -2.82
C SER A 94 6.21 13.60 -3.43
N LYS A 95 6.56 14.30 -4.51
CA LYS A 95 5.65 15.25 -5.19
C LYS A 95 4.63 14.55 -6.11
N VAL A 96 4.31 13.29 -5.80
CA VAL A 96 3.50 12.44 -6.67
C VAL A 96 2.01 12.71 -6.46
N SER A 97 1.22 12.54 -7.52
CA SER A 97 -0.23 12.76 -7.47
C SER A 97 -0.99 11.53 -6.94
N HIS A 98 -0.36 10.35 -6.95
CA HIS A 98 -0.99 9.10 -6.53
C HIS A 98 -0.03 8.24 -5.71
N ILE A 99 -0.49 7.81 -4.55
CA ILE A 99 0.21 6.88 -3.67
C ILE A 99 -0.66 5.65 -3.40
N ALA A 100 -0.08 4.46 -3.60
CA ALA A 100 -0.68 3.18 -3.28
C ALA A 100 0.24 2.42 -2.31
N LEU A 101 -0.27 1.97 -1.16
CA LEU A 101 0.52 1.29 -0.13
C LEU A 101 -0.05 -0.10 0.15
N ARG A 102 0.79 -1.12 0.23
CA ARG A 102 0.40 -2.47 0.61
C ARG A 102 1.29 -2.98 1.73
N PHE A 103 0.67 -3.41 2.81
CA PHE A 103 1.34 -4.03 3.94
C PHE A 103 1.06 -5.53 3.93
N GLN A 104 2.06 -6.36 3.63
CA GLN A 104 1.89 -7.82 3.56
C GLN A 104 2.13 -8.54 4.90
N SER A 105 2.93 -7.93 5.78
CA SER A 105 3.42 -8.58 7.00
C SER A 105 3.13 -7.72 8.23
N TRP A 106 1.85 -7.60 8.59
CA TRP A 106 1.43 -6.84 9.77
C TRP A 106 1.55 -7.68 11.05
N MET A 107 2.35 -7.23 12.04
CA MET A 107 2.36 -7.84 13.38
C MET A 107 1.28 -7.20 14.26
N SER A 108 0.39 -8.02 14.83
CA SER A 108 -0.82 -7.58 15.54
C SER A 108 -0.56 -6.85 16.86
N ALA A 109 0.67 -6.83 17.36
CA ALA A 109 0.90 -6.63 18.78
C ALA A 109 0.60 -5.20 19.27
N ASP A 110 0.72 -4.17 18.42
CA ASP A 110 0.47 -2.78 18.80
C ASP A 110 -0.05 -1.93 17.61
N PHE A 111 -1.05 -2.44 16.89
CA PHE A 111 -1.78 -1.63 15.90
C PHE A 111 -2.75 -0.70 16.63
N SER A 112 -2.30 0.52 16.96
CA SER A 112 -3.22 1.59 17.28
C SER A 112 -3.77 2.17 15.98
N ILE A 113 -5.10 2.14 15.81
CA ILE A 113 -5.79 2.82 14.71
C ILE A 113 -5.39 4.29 14.70
N ASP A 114 -5.21 4.90 15.87
CA ASP A 114 -4.76 6.30 16.00
C ASP A 114 -3.36 6.51 15.45
N TYR A 115 -2.45 5.52 15.59
CA TYR A 115 -1.10 5.61 15.04
C TYR A 115 -1.10 5.56 13.51
N LEU A 116 -1.78 4.58 12.91
CA LEU A 116 -1.93 4.52 11.44
C LEU A 116 -2.59 5.80 10.93
N THR A 117 -3.64 6.22 11.60
CA THR A 117 -4.43 7.37 11.18
C THR A 117 -3.64 8.67 11.25
N SER A 118 -3.03 8.97 12.39
CA SER A 118 -2.20 10.18 12.57
C SER A 118 -1.17 10.29 11.46
N ALA A 119 -0.61 9.16 11.05
CA ALA A 119 0.44 9.13 10.08
C ALA A 119 -0.09 9.19 8.61
N LEU A 120 -1.29 8.67 8.34
CA LEU A 120 -2.02 8.94 7.08
C LEU A 120 -2.42 10.42 6.96
N THR A 121 -2.81 11.08 8.06
CA THR A 121 -3.15 12.51 8.08
C THR A 121 -1.95 13.39 7.70
N THR A 122 -0.73 12.99 8.09
CA THR A 122 0.52 13.67 7.70
C THR A 122 0.71 13.73 6.18
N ILE A 123 0.42 12.65 5.46
CA ILE A 123 0.53 12.65 3.99
C ILE A 123 -0.59 13.40 3.32
N ALA A 124 -1.80 13.35 3.88
CA ALA A 124 -2.97 13.99 3.29
C ALA A 124 -2.78 15.50 3.04
N GLN A 125 -1.82 16.13 3.72
CA GLN A 125 -1.46 17.53 3.54
C GLN A 125 -0.63 17.82 2.26
N SER A 126 0.01 16.81 1.66
CA SER A 126 0.99 16.96 0.57
C SER A 126 0.74 16.06 -0.64
N SER A 127 0.04 14.93 -0.46
CA SER A 127 -0.22 13.96 -1.53
C SER A 127 -1.59 13.28 -1.35
N PHE A 128 -2.17 12.79 -2.45
CA PHE A 128 -3.36 11.93 -2.39
C PHE A 128 -2.92 10.47 -2.26
N ILE A 129 -3.05 9.90 -1.04
CA ILE A 129 -3.05 8.44 -0.91
C ILE A 129 -4.35 7.96 -1.52
N THR A 130 -4.29 7.38 -2.69
CA THR A 130 -5.50 6.91 -3.37
C THR A 130 -5.90 5.52 -2.87
N TYR A 131 -4.91 4.70 -2.50
CA TYR A 131 -5.12 3.30 -2.14
C TYR A 131 -4.26 2.84 -0.96
N LEU A 132 -4.88 2.11 -0.03
CA LEU A 132 -4.21 1.43 1.08
C LEU A 132 -4.69 -0.01 1.17
N GLU A 133 -3.77 -0.96 1.19
CA GLU A 133 -4.03 -2.38 1.46
C GLU A 133 -3.41 -2.80 2.79
N LEU A 134 -4.23 -3.37 3.65
CA LEU A 134 -3.81 -3.96 4.93
C LEU A 134 -4.05 -5.48 4.89
N ASP A 135 -2.96 -6.26 4.84
CA ASP A 135 -3.03 -7.71 5.02
C ASP A 135 -2.90 -8.06 6.50
N LEU A 136 -4.03 -8.41 7.11
CA LEU A 136 -4.09 -8.79 8.52
C LEU A 136 -3.91 -10.31 8.72
N SER A 137 -3.69 -11.07 7.65
CA SER A 137 -3.54 -12.53 7.73
C SER A 137 -2.44 -12.98 8.70
N PRO A 138 -1.24 -12.37 8.68
CA PRO A 138 -0.16 -12.75 9.60
C PRO A 138 -0.43 -12.36 11.05
N ALA A 139 -1.10 -11.22 11.27
CA ALA A 139 -1.54 -10.78 12.60
C ALA A 139 -2.55 -11.77 13.21
N LEU A 140 -3.46 -12.29 12.40
CA LEU A 140 -4.52 -13.20 12.84
C LEU A 140 -4.03 -14.63 13.06
N SER A 141 -2.92 -15.04 12.44
CA SER A 141 -2.34 -16.38 12.64
C SER A 141 -1.47 -16.49 13.89
N ASN A 142 -1.00 -15.36 14.45
CA ASN A 142 0.08 -15.36 15.44
C ASN A 142 -0.37 -15.23 16.91
N ASN A 143 -1.59 -15.62 17.28
CA ASN A 143 -2.03 -15.58 18.68
C ASN A 143 -2.78 -16.83 19.15
N ARG A 144 -2.40 -17.30 20.35
CA ARG A 144 -2.95 -18.45 21.12
C ARG A 144 -4.44 -18.36 21.47
N ALA A 145 -5.18 -17.38 20.95
CA ALA A 145 -6.64 -17.23 21.05
C ALA A 145 -7.39 -17.75 19.80
N GLY A 146 -6.69 -18.48 18.93
CA GLY A 146 -7.13 -18.86 17.60
C GLY A 146 -8.38 -19.76 17.52
N LEU A 147 -8.87 -20.39 18.58
CA LEU A 147 -10.08 -21.22 18.48
C LEU A 147 -11.36 -20.49 18.93
N GLU A 148 -11.33 -19.77 20.05
CA GLU A 148 -12.52 -19.11 20.60
C GLU A 148 -12.88 -17.81 19.84
N PHE A 149 -11.88 -17.09 19.34
CA PHE A 149 -12.06 -15.91 18.48
C PHE A 149 -12.41 -16.25 17.03
N ILE A 150 -12.16 -17.49 16.58
CA ILE A 150 -12.60 -17.99 15.27
C ILE A 150 -14.10 -18.27 15.28
N ASN A 151 -14.64 -18.79 16.38
CA ASN A 151 -16.06 -19.14 16.52
C ASN A 151 -16.95 -17.94 16.89
N ALA A 152 -16.41 -16.92 17.58
CA ALA A 152 -17.11 -15.67 17.84
C ALA A 152 -17.22 -14.81 16.57
N SER A 153 -18.16 -15.21 15.73
CA SER A 153 -18.93 -14.37 14.81
C SER A 153 -18.16 -13.69 13.65
N HIS A 154 -18.32 -14.28 12.46
CA HIS A 154 -18.02 -13.65 11.18
C HIS A 154 -18.61 -12.23 11.08
N SER A 155 -19.82 -12.00 11.60
CA SER A 155 -20.45 -10.67 11.58
C SER A 155 -19.80 -9.69 12.56
N LEU A 156 -19.26 -10.15 13.69
CA LEU A 156 -18.50 -9.31 14.63
C LEU A 156 -17.14 -8.92 14.04
N LYS A 157 -16.49 -9.85 13.32
CA LYS A 157 -15.26 -9.56 12.54
C LYS A 157 -15.54 -8.58 11.41
N MET A 158 -16.65 -8.73 10.70
CA MET A 158 -17.06 -7.79 9.65
C MET A 158 -17.38 -6.41 10.23
N ARG A 159 -18.12 -6.33 11.34
CA ARG A 159 -18.45 -5.06 12.01
C ARG A 159 -17.22 -4.37 12.59
N LEU A 160 -16.30 -5.11 13.21
CA LEU A 160 -15.02 -4.54 13.66
C LEU A 160 -14.22 -3.99 12.48
N ARG A 161 -14.17 -4.70 11.36
CA ARG A 161 -13.49 -4.23 10.14
C ARG A 161 -14.17 -3.02 9.51
N GLU A 162 -15.50 -2.99 9.52
CA GLU A 162 -16.29 -1.85 9.07
C GLU A 162 -16.08 -0.62 9.95
N CYS A 163 -16.14 -0.76 11.28
CA CYS A 163 -15.85 0.33 12.20
C CYS A 163 -14.41 0.86 12.02
N VAL A 164 -13.43 -0.04 11.89
CA VAL A 164 -12.03 0.34 11.63
C VAL A 164 -11.89 1.03 10.27
N ALA A 165 -12.53 0.52 9.23
CA ALA A 165 -12.51 1.13 7.90
C ALA A 165 -13.12 2.52 7.91
N GLN A 166 -14.30 2.67 8.52
CA GLN A 166 -14.98 3.95 8.70
C GLN A 166 -14.13 4.94 9.49
N GLU A 167 -13.49 4.50 10.56
CA GLU A 167 -12.63 5.36 11.38
C GLU A 167 -11.39 5.84 10.61
N ILE A 168 -10.69 4.92 9.93
CA ILE A 168 -9.54 5.26 9.07
C ILE A 168 -9.98 6.24 7.98
N LEU A 169 -11.08 5.95 7.29
CA LEU A 169 -11.58 6.78 6.19
C LEU A 169 -12.10 8.14 6.68
N ALA A 170 -12.76 8.22 7.82
CA ALA A 170 -13.20 9.48 8.40
C ALA A 170 -12.01 10.38 8.76
N LYS A 171 -10.96 9.79 9.34
CA LYS A 171 -9.78 10.54 9.79
C LYS A 171 -8.71 10.74 8.69
N ALA A 172 -8.79 10.01 7.57
CA ALA A 172 -7.95 10.18 6.38
C ALA A 172 -8.81 10.57 5.16
N PRO A 173 -9.17 11.87 5.00
CA PRO A 173 -10.09 12.33 3.96
C PRO A 173 -9.53 12.15 2.53
N SER A 174 -8.20 12.14 2.37
CA SER A 174 -7.54 11.90 1.09
C SER A 174 -7.61 10.45 0.62
N LEU A 175 -7.81 9.48 1.54
CA LEU A 175 -7.88 8.05 1.24
C LEU A 175 -9.17 7.72 0.50
N ARG A 176 -9.04 7.30 -0.76
CA ARG A 176 -10.20 6.93 -1.62
C ARG A 176 -10.57 5.46 -1.52
N GLN A 177 -9.59 4.58 -1.37
CA GLN A 177 -9.78 3.14 -1.43
C GLN A 177 -8.99 2.45 -0.31
N LEU A 178 -9.65 1.56 0.42
CA LEU A 178 -9.07 0.77 1.49
C LEU A 178 -9.41 -0.71 1.27
N LEU A 179 -8.39 -1.54 1.03
CA LEU A 179 -8.54 -2.98 0.86
C LEU A 179 -8.06 -3.71 2.11
N PHE A 180 -8.97 -4.48 2.73
CA PHE A 180 -8.61 -5.41 3.79
C PHE A 180 -8.48 -6.83 3.23
N THR A 181 -7.28 -7.42 3.36
CA THR A 181 -7.04 -8.83 3.05
C THR A 181 -6.95 -9.64 4.33
N THR A 182 -7.54 -10.85 4.32
CA THR A 182 -7.67 -11.70 5.50
C THR A 182 -7.17 -13.11 5.22
N SER A 183 -6.82 -13.85 6.28
CA SER A 183 -6.23 -15.20 6.20
C SER A 183 -7.15 -16.22 5.50
N MET A 184 -8.44 -15.91 5.37
CA MET A 184 -9.45 -16.71 4.66
C MET A 184 -9.59 -16.35 3.18
N ARG A 185 -8.62 -15.60 2.59
CA ARG A 185 -8.65 -15.08 1.21
C ARG A 185 -9.88 -14.24 0.86
N LYS A 186 -10.58 -13.72 1.87
CA LYS A 186 -11.63 -12.72 1.68
C LYS A 186 -10.99 -11.35 1.66
N SER A 187 -11.26 -10.62 0.59
CA SER A 187 -10.83 -9.24 0.41
C SER A 187 -12.05 -8.33 0.47
N MET A 188 -11.99 -7.28 1.29
CA MET A 188 -13.06 -6.28 1.40
C MET A 188 -12.52 -4.94 0.95
N LEU A 189 -13.08 -4.42 -0.14
CA LEU A 189 -12.74 -3.12 -0.68
C LEU A 189 -13.76 -2.10 -0.18
N TRP A 190 -13.26 -1.07 0.49
CA TRP A 190 -14.01 0.12 0.87
C TRP A 190 -13.64 1.25 -0.07
N THR A 191 -14.62 1.89 -0.69
CA THR A 191 -14.42 3.01 -1.60
C THR A 191 -15.20 4.24 -1.15
N LYS A 192 -14.58 5.40 -1.35
CA LYS A 192 -15.24 6.71 -1.34
C LYS A 192 -15.49 7.15 -2.78
N PRO A 193 -16.74 7.15 -3.26
CA PRO A 193 -17.09 7.67 -4.58
C PRO A 193 -16.67 9.13 -4.73
N GLN A 194 -16.34 9.52 -5.96
CA GLN A 194 -15.90 10.90 -6.24
C GLN A 194 -17.05 11.91 -6.14
N GLU A 195 -18.29 11.45 -6.38
CA GLU A 195 -19.50 12.26 -6.41
C GLU A 195 -20.15 12.43 -5.02
N ASP A 196 -19.89 11.51 -4.10
CA ASP A 196 -20.42 11.54 -2.74
C ASP A 196 -19.37 11.01 -1.76
N ARG A 197 -18.58 11.93 -1.18
CA ARG A 197 -17.44 11.60 -0.32
C ARG A 197 -17.85 11.09 1.07
N ASP A 198 -19.12 11.27 1.43
CA ASP A 198 -19.66 10.90 2.73
C ASP A 198 -20.26 9.49 2.71
N VAL A 199 -20.52 8.93 1.52
CA VAL A 199 -21.00 7.56 1.34
C VAL A 199 -19.81 6.60 1.20
N LEU A 200 -19.74 5.64 2.11
CA LEU A 200 -18.78 4.54 2.03
C LEU A 200 -19.43 3.30 1.41
N VAL A 201 -18.83 2.79 0.34
CA VAL A 201 -19.30 1.57 -0.32
C VAL A 201 -18.34 0.42 0.00
N MET A 202 -18.89 -0.67 0.54
CA MET A 202 -18.13 -1.91 0.79
C MET A 202 -18.47 -2.95 -0.26
N THR A 203 -17.44 -3.52 -0.87
CA THR A 203 -17.55 -4.64 -1.82
C THR A 203 -16.66 -5.79 -1.38
N ILE A 204 -17.22 -7.01 -1.35
CA ILE A 204 -16.43 -8.22 -1.13
C ILE A 204 -15.89 -8.66 -2.49
N LEU A 205 -14.57 -8.78 -2.60
CA LEU A 205 -13.90 -9.22 -3.81
C LEU A 205 -13.52 -10.71 -3.72
N SER A 206 -13.76 -11.44 -4.80
CA SER A 206 -13.13 -12.74 -5.03
C SER A 206 -11.60 -12.59 -5.19
N PRO A 207 -10.83 -13.68 -5.05
CA PRO A 207 -9.38 -13.63 -5.27
C PRO A 207 -8.98 -13.10 -6.66
N GLN A 208 -9.77 -13.38 -7.70
CA GLN A 208 -9.52 -12.91 -9.06
C GLN A 208 -9.77 -11.42 -9.20
N GLU A 209 -10.87 -10.91 -8.63
CA GLU A 209 -11.18 -9.48 -8.62
C GLU A 209 -10.16 -8.69 -7.79
N CYS A 210 -9.74 -9.25 -6.66
CA CYS A 210 -8.67 -8.68 -5.85
C CYS A 210 -7.34 -8.59 -6.61
N GLY A 211 -7.00 -9.62 -7.40
CA GLY A 211 -5.82 -9.61 -8.26
C GLY A 211 -5.90 -8.52 -9.32
N LYS A 212 -7.00 -8.47 -10.08
CA LYS A 212 -7.23 -7.43 -11.09
C LYS A 212 -7.16 -6.02 -10.49
N PHE A 213 -7.72 -5.84 -9.30
CA PHE A 213 -7.68 -4.56 -8.59
C PHE A 213 -6.25 -4.16 -8.23
N ARG A 214 -5.45 -5.08 -7.66
CA ARG A 214 -4.03 -4.85 -7.38
C ARG A 214 -3.25 -4.51 -8.65
N ASP A 215 -3.55 -5.16 -9.77
CA ASP A 215 -2.91 -4.88 -11.06
C ASP A 215 -3.18 -3.44 -11.51
N THR A 216 -4.39 -2.92 -11.32
CA THR A 216 -4.71 -1.49 -11.62
C THR A 216 -3.96 -0.51 -10.72
N GLU A 217 -3.59 -0.95 -9.51
CA GLU A 217 -2.75 -0.20 -8.57
C GLU A 217 -1.24 -0.42 -8.79
N GLY A 218 -0.85 -1.17 -9.83
CA GLY A 218 0.53 -1.53 -10.12
C GLY A 218 1.16 -2.39 -9.04
N MET A 219 0.35 -3.09 -8.24
CA MET A 219 0.74 -4.03 -7.20
C MET A 219 0.78 -5.45 -7.76
N MET A 220 1.45 -5.62 -8.90
CA MET A 220 1.63 -6.94 -9.48
C MET A 220 2.45 -7.81 -8.53
N THR A 221 2.06 -9.08 -8.42
CA THR A 221 2.81 -10.04 -7.61
C THR A 221 4.09 -10.39 -8.36
N VAL A 222 5.16 -9.65 -8.06
CA VAL A 222 6.53 -10.01 -8.45
C VAL A 222 7.00 -11.19 -7.62
#